data_AF-A0A6M2F4W6-F1
#
_entry.id   AF-A0A6M2F4W6-F1
#
_cell.length_a   1.000
_cell.length_b   1.000
_cell.length_c   1.000
_cell.angle_alpha   90.00
_cell.angle_beta   90.00
_cell.angle_gamma   90.00
#
_symmetry.space_group_name_H-M   'P 1'
#
loop_
_entity.id
_entity.type
_entity.pdbx_description
1 polymer ?
#
loop_
_entity_poly.entity_id
_entity_poly.type
_entity_poly.pdbx_seq_one_letter_code
_entity_poly.pdbx_strand_id
1 'polypeptide(L)'
;MSPLHIKSLDWENPDGIKCAKETAPILDVSMQFNVGTDRRLFAVAANITGSMKVPVHFINITKLSEYRKDAHTSVYTIRQGKMLTPEQQADPATFADCIHWCLPGLPDTWNEFLYTRIISRT
;
A
#
# COMPACT_ATOMS: atom_id res chain seq x y z
N MET A 1 -2.98 2.78 7.94
CA MET A 1 -3.06 1.35 7.58
C MET A 1 -2.44 1.21 6.21
N SER A 2 -1.44 0.33 6.03
CA SER A 2 -0.94 0.00 4.69
C SER A 2 -2.02 -0.83 3.98
N PRO A 3 -2.51 -0.42 2.80
CA PRO A 3 -3.52 -1.17 2.07
C PRO A 3 -2.93 -2.40 1.36
N LEU A 4 -3.83 -3.24 0.86
CA LEU A 4 -3.53 -4.37 -0.02
C LEU A 4 -4.10 -4.07 -1.42
N HIS A 5 -3.60 -4.77 -2.44
CA HIS A 5 -4.12 -4.69 -3.81
C HIS A 5 -4.31 -6.09 -4.43
N ILE A 6 -5.13 -6.92 -3.79
CA ILE A 6 -5.27 -8.35 -4.14
C ILE A 6 -6.35 -8.65 -5.18
N LYS A 7 -7.19 -7.67 -5.56
CA LYS A 7 -8.25 -7.86 -6.55
C LYS A 7 -8.31 -6.65 -7.48
N SER A 8 -7.95 -6.84 -8.75
CA SER A 8 -7.87 -5.74 -9.72
C SER A 8 -9.21 -5.13 -10.10
N LEU A 9 -10.30 -5.89 -9.93
CA LEU A 9 -11.66 -5.37 -10.09
C LEU A 9 -11.97 -4.24 -9.11
N ASP A 10 -11.31 -4.18 -7.95
CA ASP A 10 -11.54 -3.13 -6.95
C ASP A 10 -11.21 -1.73 -7.48
N TRP A 11 -10.40 -1.63 -8.55
CA TRP A 11 -10.09 -0.39 -9.29
C TRP A 11 -10.49 -0.49 -10.78
N GLU A 12 -11.57 -1.21 -11.08
CA GLU A 12 -12.18 -1.30 -12.41
C GLU A 12 -11.29 -1.93 -13.50
N ASN A 13 -10.33 -2.78 -13.13
CA ASN A 13 -9.51 -3.53 -14.07
C ASN A 13 -9.82 -5.05 -14.03
N PRO A 14 -10.83 -5.54 -14.78
CA PRO A 14 -11.21 -6.96 -14.78
C PRO A 14 -10.15 -7.88 -15.42
N ASP A 15 -9.32 -7.37 -16.32
CA ASP A 15 -8.27 -8.14 -17.02
C ASP A 15 -6.91 -8.16 -16.29
N GLY A 16 -6.85 -7.44 -15.16
CA GLY A 16 -5.74 -7.42 -14.22
C GLY A 16 -5.54 -8.77 -13.51
N ILE A 17 -4.38 -8.93 -12.87
CA ILE A 17 -4.11 -10.07 -12.00
C ILE A 17 -3.57 -9.53 -10.68
N LYS A 18 -4.44 -9.43 -9.66
CA LYS A 18 -4.11 -8.77 -8.38
C LYS A 18 -3.45 -7.40 -8.67
N CYS A 19 -2.30 -7.11 -8.08
CA CYS A 19 -1.46 -5.93 -8.38
C CYS A 19 -0.44 -6.16 -9.52
N ALA A 20 -0.27 -7.39 -10.02
CA ALA A 20 0.92 -7.78 -10.75
C ALA A 20 1.07 -7.19 -12.16
N LYS A 21 -0.05 -6.79 -12.78
CA LYS A 21 -0.07 -6.13 -14.10
C LYS A 21 -0.11 -4.60 -13.99
N GLU A 22 -0.09 -4.05 -12.79
CA GLU A 22 -0.25 -2.62 -12.56
C GLU A 22 1.12 -1.95 -12.56
N THR A 23 1.35 -1.01 -13.47
CA THR A 23 2.63 -0.29 -13.59
C THR A 23 2.48 1.23 -13.42
N ALA A 24 1.26 1.69 -13.16
CA ALA A 24 0.93 3.08 -12.91
C ALA A 24 -0.06 3.17 -11.74
N PRO A 25 0.01 4.25 -10.93
CA PRO A 25 -0.96 4.48 -9.88
C PRO A 25 -2.35 4.73 -10.47
N ILE A 26 -3.36 4.72 -9.62
CA ILE A 26 -4.68 5.26 -9.96
C ILE A 26 -4.53 6.78 -10.08
N LEU A 27 -4.74 7.31 -11.28
CA LEU A 27 -4.60 8.75 -11.57
C LEU A 27 -5.91 9.50 -11.45
N ASP A 28 -7.04 8.84 -11.67
CA ASP A 28 -8.35 9.45 -11.49
C ASP A 28 -8.69 9.57 -10.00
N VAL A 29 -8.50 10.77 -9.46
CA VAL A 29 -8.80 11.10 -8.06
C VAL A 29 -10.31 11.19 -7.79
N SER A 30 -11.14 11.24 -8.83
CA SER A 30 -12.60 11.23 -8.70
C SER A 30 -13.19 9.82 -8.65
N MET A 31 -12.42 8.81 -9.07
CA MET A 31 -12.82 7.41 -9.03
C MET A 31 -13.12 6.96 -7.61
N GLN A 32 -14.30 6.39 -7.41
CA GLN A 32 -14.69 5.76 -6.15
C GLN A 32 -14.27 4.29 -6.19
N PHE A 33 -13.36 3.92 -5.30
CA PHE A 33 -12.82 2.57 -5.25
C PHE A 33 -12.53 2.14 -3.81
N ASN A 34 -12.54 0.83 -3.58
CA ASN A 34 -12.30 0.24 -2.27
C ASN A 34 -11.50 -1.05 -2.40
N VAL A 35 -10.25 -1.02 -1.95
CA VAL A 35 -9.32 -2.17 -1.98
C VAL A 35 -9.37 -3.04 -0.72
N GLY A 36 -10.46 -2.96 0.04
CA GLY A 36 -10.72 -3.82 1.20
C GLY A 36 -10.08 -3.37 2.51
N THR A 37 -9.50 -2.16 2.59
CA THR A 37 -8.98 -1.62 3.84
C THR A 37 -10.06 -1.51 4.91
N ASP A 38 -9.88 -2.12 6.09
CA ASP A 38 -10.83 -1.94 7.20
C ASP A 38 -10.76 -0.53 7.80
N ARG A 39 -11.66 0.34 7.33
CA ARG A 39 -11.76 1.74 7.78
C ARG A 39 -12.22 1.88 9.23
N ARG A 40 -12.82 0.86 9.84
CA ARG A 40 -13.23 0.90 11.25
C ARG A 40 -12.00 0.92 12.15
N LEU A 41 -11.00 0.08 11.86
CA LEU A 41 -9.74 0.05 12.60
C LEU A 41 -8.94 1.35 12.41
N PHE A 42 -8.97 1.91 11.20
CA PHE A 42 -8.39 3.22 10.94
C PHE A 42 -9.03 4.31 11.82
N ALA A 43 -10.36 4.37 11.89
CA ALA A 43 -11.07 5.34 12.71
C ALA A 43 -10.76 5.18 14.21
N VAL A 44 -10.70 3.94 14.71
CA VAL A 44 -10.30 3.65 16.08
C VAL A 44 -8.89 4.19 16.37
N ALA A 45 -7.92 3.90 15.50
CA ALA A 45 -6.54 4.37 15.68
C ALA A 45 -6.44 5.90 15.65
N ALA A 46 -7.12 6.56 14.71
CA ALA A 46 -7.16 8.02 14.62
C ALA A 46 -7.79 8.66 15.87
N ASN A 47 -8.92 8.11 16.34
CA ASN A 47 -9.62 8.62 17.52
C ASN A 47 -8.79 8.46 18.80
N ILE A 48 -8.20 7.28 19.03
CA ILE A 48 -7.38 7.02 20.21
C ILE A 48 -6.15 7.93 20.21
N THR A 49 -5.41 7.97 19.10
CA THR A 49 -4.20 8.82 19.03
C THR A 49 -4.49 10.30 19.18
N GLY A 50 -5.65 10.78 18.71
CA GLY A 50 -6.10 12.16 18.90
C GLY A 50 -6.57 12.51 20.32
N SER A 51 -6.83 11.51 21.17
CA SER A 51 -7.35 11.70 22.54
C SER A 51 -6.33 11.35 23.64
N MET A 52 -5.09 11.01 23.26
CA MET A 52 -4.02 10.70 24.22
C MET A 52 -3.48 11.95 24.93
N LYS A 53 -3.12 11.79 26.21
CA LYS A 53 -2.44 12.83 27.00
C LYS A 53 -1.05 13.17 26.46
N VAL A 54 -0.31 12.16 26.02
CA VAL A 54 0.97 12.34 25.33
C VAL A 54 0.65 12.59 23.85
N PRO A 55 1.10 13.71 23.25
CA PRO A 55 0.79 14.02 21.86
C PRO A 55 1.32 12.95 20.90
N VAL A 56 0.43 12.40 20.07
CA VAL A 56 0.79 11.49 18.97
C VAL A 56 0.40 12.13 17.65
N HIS A 57 1.35 12.21 16.71
CA HIS A 57 1.07 12.63 15.34
C HIS A 57 0.67 11.43 14.50
N PHE A 58 -0.62 11.30 14.20
CA PHE A 58 -1.11 10.23 13.35
C PHE A 58 -0.73 10.48 11.87
N ILE A 59 0.18 9.68 11.33
CA ILE A 59 0.57 9.77 9.91
C ILE A 59 -0.49 9.05 9.06
N ASN A 60 -1.41 9.82 8.48
CA ASN A 60 -2.48 9.29 7.64
C ASN A 60 -1.97 8.91 6.23
N ILE A 61 -1.37 7.72 6.13
CA ILE A 61 -0.87 7.16 4.86
C ILE A 61 -1.91 6.38 4.06
N THR A 62 -3.10 6.11 4.62
CA THR A 62 -3.96 5.04 4.09
C THR A 62 -4.49 5.36 2.69
N LYS A 63 -5.20 6.48 2.51
CA LYS A 63 -5.86 6.78 1.22
C LYS A 63 -4.84 7.09 0.12
N LEU A 64 -3.74 7.81 0.41
CA LEU A 64 -2.68 8.04 -0.57
C LEU A 64 -2.03 6.72 -1.03
N SER A 65 -1.91 5.74 -0.13
CA SER A 65 -1.32 4.44 -0.44
C SER A 65 -2.25 3.56 -1.28
N GLU A 66 -3.57 3.75 -1.15
CA GLU A 66 -4.56 3.03 -1.96
C GLU A 66 -4.51 3.43 -3.44
N TYR A 67 -3.97 4.60 -3.78
CA TYR A 67 -3.74 4.96 -5.19
C TYR A 67 -2.54 4.21 -5.80
N ARG A 68 -1.68 3.61 -4.99
CA ARG A 68 -0.38 3.06 -5.42
C ARG A 68 -0.44 1.57 -5.71
N LYS A 69 -1.44 1.13 -6.50
CA LYS A 69 -1.55 -0.26 -6.97
C LYS A 69 -0.31 -0.78 -7.72
N ASP A 70 0.52 0.13 -8.22
CA ASP A 70 1.77 -0.09 -8.95
C ASP A 70 3.01 -0.38 -8.08
N ALA A 71 2.98 -0.05 -6.79
CA ALA A 71 4.20 0.02 -5.99
C ALA A 71 4.54 -1.26 -5.21
N HIS A 72 3.72 -2.31 -5.37
CA HIS A 72 3.92 -3.58 -4.67
C HIS A 72 5.07 -4.39 -5.24
N THR A 73 5.64 -5.27 -4.41
CA THR A 73 6.70 -6.21 -4.86
C THR A 73 6.21 -7.21 -5.91
N SER A 74 4.91 -7.54 -5.93
CA SER A 74 4.33 -8.50 -6.88
C SER A 74 5.09 -9.83 -6.79
N VAL A 75 5.59 -10.34 -7.91
CA VAL A 75 6.41 -11.57 -7.98
C VAL A 75 7.91 -11.30 -7.86
N TYR A 76 8.32 -10.04 -7.76
CA TYR A 76 9.73 -9.63 -7.66
C TYR A 76 10.20 -9.62 -6.20
N THR A 77 9.95 -10.73 -5.51
CA THR A 77 10.17 -10.88 -4.07
C THR A 77 10.67 -12.29 -3.73
N ILE A 78 10.87 -12.52 -2.43
CA ILE A 78 11.30 -13.80 -1.88
C ILE A 78 10.11 -14.59 -1.32
N ARG A 79 10.20 -15.91 -1.38
CA ARG A 79 9.33 -16.84 -0.65
C ARG A 79 10.21 -17.83 0.11
N GLN A 80 10.00 -17.93 1.42
CA GLN A 80 10.80 -18.80 2.30
C GLN A 80 12.31 -18.54 2.18
N GLY A 81 12.71 -17.26 2.07
CA GLY A 81 14.11 -16.84 2.05
C GLY A 81 14.83 -16.95 0.70
N LYS A 82 14.13 -17.32 -0.39
CA LYS A 82 14.71 -17.42 -1.74
C LYS A 82 13.87 -16.63 -2.74
N MET A 83 14.52 -16.10 -3.78
CA MET A 83 13.84 -15.48 -4.92
C MET A 83 12.88 -16.46 -5.58
N LEU A 84 11.72 -15.96 -6.02
CA LEU A 84 10.80 -16.74 -6.84
C LEU A 84 11.47 -17.14 -8.16
N THR A 85 11.30 -18.40 -8.58
CA THR A 85 11.83 -18.89 -9.86
C THR A 85 11.08 -18.26 -11.05
N PRO A 86 11.62 -18.30 -12.28
CA PRO A 86 10.91 -17.81 -13.46
C PRO A 86 9.51 -18.42 -13.63
N GLU A 87 9.35 -19.70 -13.33
CA GLU A 87 8.07 -20.41 -13.41
C GLU A 87 7.06 -19.90 -12.37
N GLN A 88 7.55 -19.58 -11.16
CA GLN A 88 6.72 -19.01 -10.11
C GLN A 88 6.34 -17.56 -10.42
N GLN A 89 7.27 -16.78 -10.97
CA GLN A 89 7.00 -15.40 -11.40
C GLN A 89 6.00 -15.35 -12.57
N ALA A 90 5.98 -16.37 -13.43
CA ALA A 90 5.02 -16.50 -14.51
C ALA A 90 3.57 -16.77 -14.04
N ASP A 91 3.35 -17.13 -12.78
CA ASP A 91 2.02 -17.30 -12.16
C ASP A 91 1.77 -16.28 -11.02
N PRO A 92 1.54 -15.00 -11.37
CA PRO A 92 1.25 -13.98 -10.36
C PRO A 92 -0.08 -14.21 -9.62
N ALA A 93 -1.01 -14.97 -10.19
CA ALA A 93 -2.27 -15.28 -9.51
C ALA A 93 -2.00 -16.07 -8.22
N THR A 94 -1.02 -16.97 -8.25
CA THR A 94 -0.59 -17.72 -7.07
C THR A 94 0.48 -17.00 -6.25
N PHE A 95 1.46 -16.37 -6.90
CA PHE A 95 2.70 -15.96 -6.23
C PHE A 95 2.86 -14.46 -5.96
N ALA A 96 2.01 -13.58 -6.51
CA ALA A 96 2.18 -12.15 -6.30
C ALA A 96 1.90 -11.72 -4.85
N ASP A 97 2.86 -11.00 -4.28
CA ASP A 97 2.74 -10.27 -3.02
C ASP A 97 2.23 -8.85 -3.28
N CYS A 98 0.95 -8.64 -2.96
CA CYS A 98 0.27 -7.35 -3.07
C CYS A 98 0.03 -6.72 -1.69
N ILE A 99 0.98 -6.93 -0.77
CA ILE A 99 1.00 -6.40 0.59
C ILE A 99 2.26 -5.54 0.78
N HIS A 100 3.42 -6.08 0.44
CA HIS A 100 4.70 -5.42 0.60
C HIS A 100 5.04 -4.51 -0.59
N TRP A 101 5.90 -3.52 -0.35
CA TRP A 101 6.24 -2.45 -1.28
C TRP A 101 7.68 -2.58 -1.77
N CYS A 102 7.93 -2.26 -3.04
CA CYS A 102 9.29 -2.09 -3.55
C CYS A 102 10.01 -0.92 -2.84
N LEU A 103 11.33 -0.99 -2.81
CA LEU A 103 12.22 0.09 -2.40
C LEU A 103 13.28 0.33 -3.49
N PRO A 104 13.54 1.59 -3.92
CA PRO A 104 12.81 2.81 -3.56
C PRO A 104 11.33 2.73 -3.99
N GLY A 105 10.43 3.42 -3.26
CA GLY A 105 8.99 3.29 -3.49
C GLY A 105 8.11 4.03 -2.48
N LEU A 106 6.85 3.58 -2.37
CA LEU A 106 5.85 4.24 -1.53
C LEU A 106 6.26 4.47 -0.05
N PRO A 107 6.97 3.53 0.63
CA PRO A 107 7.43 3.77 1.99
C PRO A 107 8.36 4.98 2.13
N ASP A 108 9.03 5.41 1.06
CA ASP A 108 9.86 6.61 1.07
C ASP A 108 9.01 7.85 1.33
N THR A 109 7.84 7.97 0.68
CA THR A 109 6.87 9.04 0.95
C THR A 109 6.35 9.00 2.39
N TRP A 110 6.20 7.81 2.98
CA TRP A 110 5.83 7.72 4.40
C TRP A 110 6.93 8.28 5.31
N ASN A 111 8.19 7.98 4.97
CA ASN A 111 9.35 8.53 5.67
C ASN A 111 9.50 10.04 5.46
N GLU A 112 9.11 10.60 4.31
CA GLU A 112 9.08 12.04 4.08
C GLU A 112 8.12 12.77 5.04
N PHE A 113 6.95 12.19 5.35
CA PHE A 113 6.06 12.75 6.38
C PHE A 113 6.70 12.73 7.77
N LEU A 114 7.36 11.64 8.13
CA LEU A 114 8.08 11.53 9.40
C LEU A 114 9.22 12.56 9.48
N TYR A 115 10.05 12.63 8.45
CA TYR A 115 11.14 13.59 8.33
C TYR A 115 10.65 15.02 8.48
N THR A 116 9.59 15.39 7.75
CA THR A 116 8.95 16.71 7.83
C THR A 116 8.54 17.05 9.26
N ARG A 117 7.95 16.09 10.00
CA ARG A 117 7.56 16.31 11.40
C ARG A 117 8.75 16.52 12.32
N ILE A 118 9.86 15.81 12.09
CA ILE A 118 11.09 15.94 12.88
C ILE A 118 11.70 17.33 12.66
N ILE A 119 11.87 17.75 11.40
CA ILE A 119 12.50 19.04 11.08
C ILE A 119 11.60 20.26 11.36
N SER A 120 10.29 20.06 11.53
CA SER A 120 9.36 21.14 11.92
C SER A 120 9.33 21.39 13.44
N ARG A 121 10.19 20.71 14.20
CA ARG A 121 10.34 20.85 15.66
C ARG A 121 11.68 21.44 16.09
N THR A 122 12.61 21.62 15.15
CA THR A 122 13.75 22.53 15.26
C THR A 122 13.32 23.96 15.06
#